data_AF-X8AHM7-F1
#
_entry.id   AF-X8AHM7-F1
#
_cell.length_a   1.000
_cell.length_b   1.000
_cell.length_c   1.000
_cell.angle_alpha   90.00
_cell.angle_beta   90.00
_cell.angle_gamma   90.00
#
_symmetry.space_group_name_H-M   'P 1'
#
loop_
_entity.id
_entity.type
_entity.pdbx_description
1 polymer ?
#
loop_
_entity_poly.entity_id
_entity_poly.type
_entity_poly.pdbx_seq_one_letter_code
_entity_poly.pdbx_strand_id
1 'polypeptide(L)'
;MDLDFTVDQLEFRDQVRTWLDENKPVEPRPRDHAGIREYDLAWQRTQWEGGWAGITWPTEYGGKGLTLLQQLIWYEEYAARGFPGSTLASSGYPTQGQH
;
A
#
# COMPACT_ATOMS: atom_id res chain seq x y z
N MET A 1 14.69 -9.18 -22.55
CA MET A 1 14.17 -8.73 -21.24
C MET A 1 12.97 -9.62 -21.00
N ASP A 2 13.14 -10.69 -20.21
CA ASP A 2 12.01 -11.51 -19.78
C ASP A 2 11.30 -10.75 -18.67
N LEU A 3 10.06 -10.34 -18.96
CA LEU A 3 9.20 -9.56 -18.06
C LEU A 3 8.19 -10.46 -17.34
N ASP A 4 8.32 -11.78 -17.50
CA ASP A 4 7.43 -12.75 -16.88
C ASP A 4 7.81 -12.93 -15.42
N PHE A 5 6.81 -12.84 -14.55
CA PHE A 5 6.98 -13.14 -13.13
C PHE A 5 7.35 -14.62 -12.95
N THR A 6 8.30 -14.89 -12.05
CA THR A 6 8.55 -16.27 -11.61
C THR A 6 7.36 -16.79 -10.81
N VAL A 7 7.28 -18.12 -10.62
CA VAL A 7 6.24 -18.74 -9.78
C VAL A 7 6.23 -18.12 -8.38
N ASP A 8 7.40 -18.00 -7.74
CA ASP A 8 7.53 -17.39 -6.41
C ASP A 8 7.01 -15.94 -6.36
N GLN A 9 7.18 -15.18 -7.45
CA GLN A 9 6.70 -13.80 -7.54
C GLN A 9 5.19 -13.74 -7.73
N LEU A 10 4.61 -14.67 -8.48
CA LEU A 10 3.15 -14.81 -8.62
C LEU A 10 2.51 -15.21 -7.29
N GLU A 11 3.10 -16.18 -6.57
CA GLU A 11 2.62 -16.58 -5.25
C GLU A 11 2.69 -15.42 -4.25
N PHE A 12 3.79 -14.67 -4.24
CA PHE A 12 3.91 -13.47 -3.40
C PHE A 12 2.87 -12.41 -3.78
N ARG A 13 2.65 -12.20 -5.09
CA ARG A 13 1.63 -11.27 -5.58
C ARG A 13 0.24 -11.65 -5.09
N ASP A 14 -0.13 -12.92 -5.14
CA ASP A 14 -1.42 -13.40 -4.68
C ASP A 14 -1.56 -13.32 -3.14
N GLN A 15 -0.47 -13.56 -2.40
CA GLN A 15 -0.44 -13.29 -0.96
C GLN A 15 -0.71 -11.82 -0.64
N VAL A 16 -0.04 -10.90 -1.34
CA VAL A 16 -0.24 -9.45 -1.17
C VAL A 16 -1.67 -9.06 -1.48
N ARG A 17 -2.22 -9.54 -2.60
CA ARG A 17 -3.59 -9.29 -3.03
C ARG A 17 -4.59 -9.71 -1.96
N THR A 18 -4.48 -10.96 -1.53
CA THR A 18 -5.37 -11.55 -0.53
C THR A 18 -5.34 -10.72 0.75
N TRP A 19 -4.15 -10.41 1.26
CA TRP A 19 -4.01 -9.64 2.49
C TRP A 19 -4.59 -8.22 2.34
N LEU A 20 -4.30 -7.53 1.23
CA LEU A 20 -4.82 -6.19 0.97
C LEU A 20 -6.35 -6.20 0.84
N ASP A 21 -6.94 -7.16 0.15
CA ASP A 21 -8.40 -7.25 -0.03
C ASP A 21 -9.12 -7.57 1.28
N GLU A 22 -8.55 -8.44 2.13
CA GLU A 22 -9.11 -8.79 3.43
C GLU A 22 -9.01 -7.66 4.46
N ASN A 23 -7.97 -6.82 4.37
CA ASN A 23 -7.68 -5.79 5.37
C ASN A 23 -8.00 -4.37 4.90
N LYS A 24 -8.53 -4.20 3.68
CA LYS A 24 -8.82 -2.89 3.12
C LYS A 24 -9.80 -2.12 4.01
N PRO A 25 -9.53 -0.84 4.33
CA PRO A 25 -10.53 0.01 4.95
C PRO A 25 -11.79 0.08 4.09
N VAL A 26 -12.92 -0.36 4.65
CA VAL A 26 -14.22 -0.39 3.96
C VAL A 26 -14.92 0.97 3.99
N GLU A 27 -14.66 1.74 5.03
CA GLU A 27 -15.23 3.07 5.19
C GLU A 27 -14.54 4.09 4.28
N PRO A 28 -15.29 5.06 3.72
CA PRO A 28 -14.70 6.10 2.90
C PRO A 28 -13.74 6.98 3.72
N ARG A 29 -12.62 7.35 3.12
CA ARG A 29 -11.66 8.27 3.73
C ARG A 29 -12.34 9.61 4.07
N PRO A 30 -12.30 10.07 5.33
CA PRO A 30 -12.86 11.37 5.73
C PRO A 30 -12.21 12.55 4.99
N ARG A 31 -12.86 13.71 5.03
CA ARG A 31 -12.38 14.95 4.38
C ARG A 31 -11.83 15.99 5.35
N ASP A 32 -12.15 15.87 6.63
CA ASP A 32 -11.63 16.77 7.67
C ASP A 32 -10.26 16.31 8.17
N HIS A 33 -9.45 17.24 8.66
CA HIS A 33 -8.08 16.95 9.08
C HIS A 33 -7.98 15.93 10.22
N ALA A 34 -8.91 15.94 11.17
CA ALA A 34 -8.88 15.02 12.31
C ALA A 34 -9.24 13.59 11.86
N GLY A 35 -10.32 13.45 11.09
CA GLY A 35 -10.76 12.19 10.52
C GLY A 35 -9.75 11.57 9.56
N ILE A 36 -9.08 12.38 8.72
CA ILE A 36 -8.00 11.89 7.85
C ILE A 36 -6.87 11.28 8.70
N ARG A 37 -6.45 11.97 9.76
CA ARG A 37 -5.36 11.49 10.62
C ARG A 37 -5.73 10.17 11.31
N GLU A 38 -6.93 10.07 11.86
CA GLU A 38 -7.39 8.86 12.53
C GLU A 38 -7.51 7.68 11.56
N TYR A 39 -8.06 7.92 10.38
CA TYR A 39 -8.17 6.94 9.31
C TYR A 39 -6.80 6.43 8.84
N ASP A 40 -5.86 7.34 8.59
CA ASP A 40 -4.50 6.98 8.16
C ASP A 40 -3.74 6.23 9.26
N LEU A 41 -3.89 6.62 10.53
CA LEU A 41 -3.29 5.91 11.67
C LEU A 41 -3.89 4.52 11.88
N ALA A 42 -5.20 4.36 11.71
CA ALA A 42 -5.86 3.06 11.76
C ALA A 42 -5.29 2.14 10.67
N TRP A 43 -5.15 2.64 9.44
CA TRP A 43 -4.56 1.87 8.35
C TRP A 43 -3.08 1.51 8.60
N GLN A 44 -2.29 2.44 9.13
CA GLN A 44 -0.90 2.15 9.52
C GLN A 44 -0.82 1.07 10.61
N ARG A 45 -1.75 1.06 11.57
CA ARG A 45 -1.82 0.03 12.61
C ARG A 45 -2.16 -1.34 12.01
N THR A 46 -3.14 -1.42 11.12
CA THR A 46 -3.48 -2.67 10.42
C THR A 46 -2.28 -3.22 9.64
N GLN A 47 -1.54 -2.35 8.94
CA GLN A 47 -0.29 -2.75 8.27
C GLN A 47 0.78 -3.20 9.27
N TRP A 48 0.91 -2.57 10.43
CA TRP A 48 1.86 -2.99 11.46
C TRP A 48 1.51 -4.38 12.01
N GLU A 49 0.25 -4.62 12.35
CA GLU A 49 -0.25 -5.91 12.85
C GLU A 49 -0.10 -7.02 11.81
N GLY A 50 -0.28 -6.71 10.52
CA GLY A 50 -0.04 -7.63 9.42
C GLY A 50 1.43 -7.80 9.02
N GLY A 51 2.37 -7.07 9.63
CA GLY A 51 3.79 -7.13 9.30
C GLY A 51 4.18 -6.43 7.99
N TRP A 52 3.35 -5.51 7.50
CA TRP A 52 3.52 -4.74 6.26
C TRP A 52 3.93 -3.28 6.47
N ALA A 53 3.97 -2.77 7.70
CA ALA A 53 4.37 -1.38 7.97
C ALA A 53 5.87 -1.10 7.65
N GLY A 54 6.70 -2.14 7.60
CA GLY A 54 8.15 -2.06 7.38
C GLY A 54 8.62 -2.94 6.24
N ILE A 55 7.97 -2.90 5.08
CA ILE A 55 8.26 -3.82 3.96
C ILE A 55 9.73 -3.80 3.51
N THR A 56 10.39 -2.66 3.60
CA THR A 56 11.77 -2.46 3.11
C THR A 56 12.84 -2.70 4.18
N TRP A 57 12.46 -2.74 5.46
CA TRP A 57 13.40 -2.88 6.55
C TRP A 57 13.79 -4.36 6.72
N PRO A 58 15.07 -4.66 6.99
CA PRO A 58 15.49 -6.00 7.35
C PRO A 58 14.68 -6.60 8.50
N THR A 59 14.54 -7.93 8.51
CA THR A 59 13.79 -8.66 9.54
C THR A 59 14.41 -8.52 10.93
N GLU A 60 15.73 -8.34 11.01
CA GLU A 60 16.45 -8.06 12.27
C GLU A 60 16.01 -6.76 12.95
N TYR A 61 15.41 -5.82 12.20
CA TYR A 61 14.85 -4.58 12.72
C TYR A 61 13.31 -4.61 12.79
N GLY A 62 12.70 -5.79 12.68
CA GLY A 62 11.25 -5.98 12.72
C GLY A 62 10.52 -5.64 11.41
N GLY A 63 11.26 -5.46 10.31
CA GLY A 63 10.68 -5.29 8.98
C GLY A 63 10.40 -6.61 8.26
N LYS A 64 9.87 -6.53 7.04
CA LYS A 64 9.56 -7.71 6.22
C LYS A 64 10.73 -8.17 5.34
N GLY A 65 11.75 -7.34 5.17
CA GLY A 65 12.95 -7.65 4.38
C GLY A 65 12.64 -7.94 2.91
N LEU A 66 11.62 -7.32 2.33
CA LEU A 66 11.24 -7.60 0.95
C LEU A 66 12.37 -7.23 -0.02
N THR A 67 12.61 -8.11 -0.98
CA THR A 67 13.48 -7.79 -2.13
C THR A 67 12.91 -6.66 -2.97
N LEU A 68 13.73 -6.04 -3.82
CA LEU A 68 13.29 -4.93 -4.68
C LEU A 68 12.07 -5.30 -5.56
N LEU A 69 12.05 -6.51 -6.13
CA LEU A 69 10.93 -6.98 -6.94
C LEU A 69 9.67 -7.22 -6.11
N GLN A 70 9.80 -7.75 -4.90
CA GLN A 70 8.65 -7.91 -3.99
C GLN A 70 8.11 -6.55 -3.52
N GLN A 71 8.97 -5.57 -3.29
CA GLN A 71 8.54 -4.20 -3.01
C GLN A 71 7.77 -3.61 -4.20
N LEU A 72 8.23 -3.83 -5.43
CA LEU A 72 7.52 -3.39 -6.63
C LEU A 72 6.13 -4.03 -6.73
N ILE A 73 6.03 -5.36 -6.56
CA ILE A 73 4.75 -6.09 -6.54
C ILE A 73 3.82 -5.53 -5.46
N TRP A 74 4.34 -5.26 -4.26
CA TRP A 74 3.56 -4.64 -3.18
C TRP A 74 2.97 -3.29 -3.60
N TYR A 75 3.80 -2.39 -4.13
CA TYR A 75 3.35 -1.06 -4.54
C TYR A 75 2.38 -1.10 -5.72
N GLU A 76 2.55 -2.00 -6.68
CA GLU A 76 1.62 -2.19 -7.79
C GLU A 76 0.23 -2.61 -7.29
N GLU A 77 0.16 -3.63 -6.42
CA GLU A 77 -1.10 -4.12 -5.88
C GLU A 77 -1.77 -3.13 -4.91
N TYR A 78 -0.95 -2.34 -4.18
CA TYR A 78 -1.40 -1.25 -3.33
C TYR A 78 -2.01 -0.10 -4.16
N ALA A 79 -1.33 0.30 -5.25
CA ALA A 79 -1.81 1.37 -6.14
C ALA A 79 -3.08 0.96 -6.89
N ALA A 80 -3.16 -0.29 -7.37
CA ALA A 80 -4.34 -0.82 -8.07
C ALA A 80 -5.63 -0.75 -7.23
N ARG A 81 -5.51 -0.74 -5.90
CA ARG A 81 -6.64 -0.71 -4.96
C ARG A 81 -6.96 0.68 -4.40
N GLY A 82 -6.16 1.70 -4.73
CA GLY A 82 -6.40 3.10 -4.37
C GLY A 82 -6.25 3.41 -2.87
N PHE A 83 -5.31 2.75 -2.20
CA PHE A 83 -5.08 2.94 -0.76
C PHE A 83 -4.47 4.31 -0.41
N PRO A 84 -4.59 4.77 0.85
CA PRO A 84 -4.05 6.07 1.29
C PRO A 84 -2.55 6.19 1.02
N GLY A 85 -2.10 7.33 0.47
CA GLY A 85 -0.70 7.54 0.12
C GLY A 85 -0.27 6.96 -1.22
N SER A 86 -1.15 6.26 -1.96
CA SER A 86 -0.89 5.82 -3.34
C SER A 86 -0.98 6.96 -4.38
N THR A 87 -0.94 8.23 -3.95
CA THR A 87 -1.24 9.44 -4.73
C THR A 87 -0.33 9.65 -5.96
N LEU A 88 0.64 8.76 -6.21
CA LEU A 88 1.31 8.69 -7.51
C LEU A 88 0.35 8.32 -8.66
N ALA A 89 -0.80 7.70 -8.39
CA ALA A 89 -1.81 7.33 -9.41
C ALA A 89 -3.07 8.22 -9.43
N SER A 90 -3.15 9.25 -8.59
CA SER A 90 -4.30 10.17 -8.56
C SER A 90 -3.86 11.58 -8.19
N SER A 91 -2.94 12.11 -8.99
CA SER A 91 -2.74 13.55 -9.09
C SER A 91 -3.93 14.18 -9.83
N GLY A 92 -5.10 14.18 -9.18
CA GLY A 92 -6.14 15.16 -9.45
C GLY A 92 -5.75 16.43 -8.71
N TYR A 93 -4.81 17.20 -9.27
CA TYR A 93 -4.62 18.58 -8.83
C TYR A 93 -5.98 19.29 -8.95
N PRO A 94 -6.51 19.92 -7.88
CA PRO A 94 -7.56 20.89 -8.08
C PRO A 94 -6.97 21.98 -8.98
N THR A 95 -7.58 22.17 -10.14
CA THR A 95 -7.29 23.30 -11.03
C THR A 95 -7.48 24.54 -10.18
N GLN A 96 -6.36 25.17 -9.80
CA GLN A 96 -6.37 26.41 -9.05
C GLN A 96 -7.09 27.43 -9.94
N GLY A 97 -8.32 27.78 -9.56
CA GLY A 97 -9.10 28.81 -10.22
C GLY A 97 -8.28 30.08 -10.23
N GLN A 98 -7.94 30.54 -11.43
CA GLN A 98 -7.43 31.88 -11.63
C GLN A 98 -8.52 32.88 -11.25
N HIS A 99 -8.21 33.73 -10.28
CA HIS A 99 -8.76 35.07 -10.14
C HIS A 99 -7.65 36.00 -9.69
#